data_AF-A0AAE3M5Q7-F1
#
_entry.id   AF-A0AAE3M5Q7-F1
#
_cell.length_a   1.000
_cell.length_b   1.000
_cell.length_c   1.000
_cell.angle_alpha   90.00
_cell.angle_beta   90.00
_cell.angle_gamma   90.00
#
_symmetry.space_group_name_H-M   'P 1'
#
loop_
_entity.id
_entity.type
_entity.pdbx_description
1 polymer ?
#
loop_
_entity_poly.entity_id
_entity_poly.type
_entity_poly.pdbx_seq_one_letter_code
_entity_poly.pdbx_strand_id
1 'polypeptide(L)'
;MNCVDREPVVAGSFYDSNSNNLKSQLNELFSDFKETKENISALIVPHAGYVYSGKIAARAYAMLNPDTDYENIFIIGSSHHVSLYGASIYNLGHYKTPLGLVPVNLNLANKIIQSSKYFEYNRGAHADEHTLEVQLPFLQYQLKSIKQIVPIIVGTHNPDILKEIAKILQPYFNSSNLFVISTDLSHYPTDKNARIVDARTVDAICSNQTQKLMQVLEENKELNILNLYTSLCGWSSVLTLMYLTQGNDNISYEKVLYGNSGEVMSHDTSRVVGYQSIVVTRNEQKSMEEISEKHKKQLLKEARSAIVDYIDHDDDLDSHETPQELLNFNSAFVSVYVSGDLRGCIGQFDADIGLVDLVRRNAVSAAFDDNRFLPVEVEELDDLNIEISVLTPKKKITNIDEIVLGKHGVFIQKGWNRGTFLPQVAEKTNWNIEDFMGHLARDKAHIGWDGWKDADIFIFEAIIFSE
;
A
#
# COMPACT_ATOMS: atom_id res chain seq x y z
N MET A 1 -1.23 5.05 37.32
CA MET A 1 -2.51 4.30 37.31
C MET A 1 -2.19 2.84 37.54
N ASN A 2 -3.00 2.12 38.31
CA ASN A 2 -2.85 0.66 38.42
C ASN A 2 -3.14 0.04 37.04
N CYS A 3 -2.29 -0.88 36.61
CA CYS A 3 -2.50 -1.67 35.41
C CYS A 3 -3.81 -2.47 35.57
N VAL A 4 -4.74 -2.34 34.63
CA VAL A 4 -5.97 -3.14 34.58
C VAL A 4 -5.91 -3.94 33.30
N ASP A 5 -5.79 -5.25 33.41
CA ASP A 5 -5.82 -6.14 32.24
C ASP A 5 -7.27 -6.37 31.80
N ARG A 6 -7.48 -6.49 30.48
CA ARG A 6 -8.76 -6.85 29.88
C ARG A 6 -8.90 -8.37 29.89
N GLU A 7 -9.90 -8.86 30.61
CA GLU A 7 -10.31 -10.27 30.59
C GLU A 7 -10.97 -10.65 29.26
N PRO A 8 -10.85 -11.90 28.82
CA PRO A 8 -11.58 -12.37 27.66
C PRO A 8 -13.07 -12.51 27.98
N VAL A 9 -13.94 -11.96 27.14
CA VAL A 9 -15.39 -11.96 27.33
C VAL A 9 -16.14 -12.99 26.49
N VAL A 10 -15.49 -13.57 25.48
CA VAL A 10 -16.08 -14.61 24.60
C VAL A 10 -15.32 -15.95 24.63
N ALA A 11 -14.33 -16.09 25.52
CA ALA A 11 -13.73 -17.40 25.81
C ALA A 11 -14.79 -18.37 26.38
N GLY A 12 -14.92 -19.54 25.76
CA GLY A 12 -15.94 -20.55 26.07
C GLY A 12 -17.22 -20.43 25.22
N SER A 13 -17.39 -19.36 24.45
CA SER A 13 -18.53 -19.18 23.54
C SER A 13 -18.12 -19.06 22.08
N PHE A 14 -17.11 -18.23 21.77
CA PHE A 14 -16.60 -18.03 20.40
C PHE A 14 -15.41 -18.93 20.10
N TYR A 15 -14.59 -19.21 21.10
CA TYR A 15 -13.43 -20.10 21.04
C TYR A 15 -13.25 -20.80 22.40
N ASP A 16 -12.49 -21.89 22.47
CA ASP A 16 -12.38 -22.66 23.71
C ASP A 16 -11.68 -21.88 24.84
N SER A 17 -12.22 -21.93 26.05
CA SER A 17 -11.66 -21.25 27.23
C SER A 17 -10.50 -22.01 27.88
N ASN A 18 -10.32 -23.29 27.56
CA ASN A 18 -9.20 -24.11 28.01
C ASN A 18 -8.01 -23.98 27.04
N SER A 19 -6.84 -23.67 27.59
CA SER A 19 -5.60 -23.46 26.82
C SER A 19 -5.24 -24.63 25.89
N ASN A 20 -5.38 -25.88 26.35
CA ASN A 20 -5.00 -27.06 25.55
C ASN A 20 -5.99 -27.32 24.42
N ASN A 21 -7.28 -27.19 24.71
CA ASN A 21 -8.32 -27.34 23.69
C ASN A 21 -8.23 -26.24 22.64
N LEU A 22 -8.00 -24.99 23.05
CA LEU A 22 -7.83 -23.87 22.13
C LEU A 22 -6.63 -24.06 21.21
N LYS A 23 -5.49 -24.56 21.74
CA LYS A 23 -4.34 -24.95 20.91
C LYS A 23 -4.69 -26.05 19.92
N SER A 24 -5.43 -27.08 20.34
CA SER A 24 -5.88 -28.15 19.45
C SER A 24 -6.81 -27.62 18.36
N GLN A 25 -7.74 -26.74 18.72
CA GLN A 25 -8.67 -26.09 17.80
C GLN A 25 -7.90 -25.25 16.78
N LEU A 26 -6.93 -24.43 17.21
CA LEU A 26 -6.08 -23.65 16.31
C LEU A 26 -5.23 -24.57 15.41
N ASN A 27 -4.66 -25.65 15.93
CA ASN A 27 -3.92 -26.60 15.12
C ASN A 27 -4.77 -27.23 14.01
N GLU A 28 -6.03 -27.57 14.29
CA GLU A 28 -6.98 -28.04 13.27
C GLU A 28 -7.31 -26.94 12.25
N LEU A 29 -7.57 -25.71 12.70
CA LEU A 29 -7.88 -24.60 11.79
C LEU A 29 -6.72 -24.25 10.83
N PHE A 30 -5.48 -24.47 11.25
CA PHE A 30 -4.28 -24.18 10.44
C PHE A 30 -3.76 -25.39 9.66
N SER A 31 -4.28 -26.61 9.86
CA SER A 31 -3.66 -27.85 9.36
C SER A 31 -3.47 -27.88 7.85
N ASP A 32 -4.36 -27.21 7.11
CA ASP A 32 -4.38 -27.19 5.65
C ASP A 32 -3.51 -26.07 5.05
N PHE A 33 -2.91 -25.19 5.88
CA PHE A 33 -2.24 -23.98 5.43
C PHE A 33 -0.76 -24.00 5.81
N LYS A 34 0.12 -23.93 4.79
CA LYS A 34 1.58 -23.99 4.98
C LYS A 34 2.33 -22.83 4.32
N GLU A 35 1.65 -22.05 3.50
CA GLU A 35 2.25 -21.01 2.68
C GLU A 35 2.30 -19.70 3.45
N THR A 36 3.51 -19.16 3.62
CA THR A 36 3.76 -17.81 4.10
C THR A 36 3.95 -16.85 2.92
N LYS A 37 3.67 -15.57 3.13
CA LYS A 37 3.90 -14.50 2.17
C LYS A 37 4.69 -13.37 2.83
N GLU A 38 5.63 -12.81 2.08
CA GLU A 38 6.44 -11.69 2.54
C GLU A 38 5.70 -10.36 2.46
N ASN A 39 6.19 -9.36 3.19
CA ASN A 39 5.76 -7.97 3.12
C ASN A 39 4.25 -7.74 3.36
N ILE A 40 3.62 -8.61 4.15
CA ILE A 40 2.24 -8.39 4.63
C ILE A 40 2.23 -7.16 5.55
N SER A 41 1.45 -6.15 5.16
CA SER A 41 1.25 -4.92 5.93
C SER A 41 -0.09 -4.90 6.66
N ALA A 42 -1.11 -5.58 6.11
CA ALA A 42 -2.37 -5.76 6.81
C ALA A 42 -3.08 -7.08 6.49
N LEU A 43 -3.96 -7.49 7.39
CA LEU A 43 -4.94 -8.56 7.21
C LEU A 43 -6.34 -7.97 7.39
N ILE A 44 -7.32 -8.41 6.60
CA ILE A 44 -8.74 -8.21 6.88
C ILE A 44 -9.33 -9.60 7.15
N VAL A 45 -9.89 -9.80 8.33
CA VAL A 45 -10.28 -11.13 8.84
C VAL A 45 -11.59 -11.09 9.62
N PRO A 46 -12.37 -12.18 9.60
CA PRO A 46 -13.64 -12.28 10.32
C PRO A 46 -13.48 -12.38 11.84
N HIS A 47 -14.57 -12.17 12.56
CA HIS A 47 -14.62 -12.23 14.03
C HIS A 47 -15.81 -13.01 14.61
N ALA A 48 -16.58 -13.72 13.80
CA ALA A 48 -17.52 -14.71 14.32
C ALA A 48 -16.80 -15.83 15.12
N GLY A 49 -17.57 -16.67 15.82
CA GLY A 49 -17.03 -17.81 16.55
C GLY A 49 -16.21 -18.75 15.62
N TYR A 50 -15.17 -19.38 16.18
CA TYR A 50 -14.17 -20.15 15.44
C TYR A 50 -14.77 -21.33 14.66
N VAL A 51 -15.86 -21.91 15.16
CA VAL A 51 -16.65 -22.93 14.46
C VAL A 51 -17.18 -22.43 13.11
N TYR A 52 -17.47 -21.13 12.97
CA TYR A 52 -18.02 -20.55 11.76
C TYR A 52 -16.96 -19.93 10.84
N SER A 53 -16.13 -19.05 11.38
CA SER A 53 -15.21 -18.23 10.57
C SER A 53 -13.75 -18.57 10.79
N GLY A 54 -13.43 -19.49 11.71
CA GLY A 54 -12.07 -19.75 12.17
C GLY A 54 -11.14 -20.23 11.05
N LYS A 55 -11.63 -21.05 10.12
CA LYS A 55 -10.84 -21.53 8.97
C LYS A 55 -10.51 -20.40 7.99
N ILE A 56 -11.45 -19.46 7.81
CA ILE A 56 -11.28 -18.27 6.98
C ILE A 56 -10.24 -17.35 7.60
N ALA A 57 -10.36 -17.02 8.89
CA ALA A 57 -9.35 -16.22 9.60
C ALA A 57 -7.97 -16.89 9.59
N ALA A 58 -7.89 -18.19 9.95
CA ALA A 58 -6.65 -18.96 10.00
C ALA A 58 -5.89 -18.93 8.68
N ARG A 59 -6.58 -18.97 7.53
CA ARG A 59 -5.92 -18.92 6.23
C ARG A 59 -5.11 -17.64 6.01
N ALA A 60 -5.62 -16.48 6.43
CA ALA A 60 -4.88 -15.22 6.35
C ALA A 60 -3.74 -15.15 7.37
N TYR A 61 -3.97 -15.59 8.61
CA TYR A 61 -2.91 -15.63 9.62
C TYR A 61 -1.78 -16.57 9.21
N ALA A 62 -2.07 -17.75 8.65
CA ALA A 62 -1.07 -18.71 8.18
C ALA A 62 -0.10 -18.12 7.13
N MET A 63 -0.49 -17.04 6.45
CA MET A 63 0.38 -16.33 5.50
C MET A 63 1.43 -15.46 6.18
N LEU A 64 1.27 -15.09 7.46
CA LEU A 64 2.31 -14.35 8.17
C LEU A 64 3.53 -15.25 8.37
N ASN A 65 4.73 -14.71 8.14
CA ASN A 65 5.95 -15.41 8.54
C ASN A 65 6.01 -15.48 10.08
N PRO A 66 6.11 -16.67 10.69
CA PRO A 66 6.12 -16.84 12.15
C PRO A 66 7.31 -16.18 12.85
N ASP A 67 8.39 -15.92 12.10
CA ASP A 67 9.61 -15.28 12.56
C ASP A 67 9.59 -13.74 12.45
N THR A 68 8.55 -13.15 11.83
CA THR A 68 8.46 -11.70 11.71
C THR A 68 8.23 -11.06 13.08
N ASP A 69 9.14 -10.15 13.43
CA ASP A 69 9.19 -9.51 14.74
C ASP A 69 8.60 -8.08 14.70
N TYR A 70 7.28 -7.99 14.55
CA TYR A 70 6.57 -6.72 14.49
C TYR A 70 6.76 -5.90 15.77
N GLU A 71 7.17 -4.64 15.63
CA GLU A 71 7.25 -3.67 16.73
C GLU A 71 5.88 -3.41 17.36
N ASN A 72 4.83 -3.30 16.54
CA ASN A 72 3.45 -3.13 16.98
C ASN A 72 2.49 -3.86 16.04
N ILE A 73 1.49 -4.50 16.63
CA ILE A 73 0.35 -5.05 15.88
C ILE A 73 -0.89 -4.20 16.20
N PHE A 74 -1.33 -3.40 15.23
CA PHE A 74 -2.55 -2.62 15.33
C PHE A 74 -3.73 -3.54 15.06
N ILE A 75 -4.63 -3.71 16.03
CA ILE A 75 -5.84 -4.52 15.85
C ILE A 75 -7.01 -3.55 15.88
N ILE A 76 -7.74 -3.45 14.77
CA ILE A 76 -8.75 -2.44 14.55
C ILE A 76 -10.07 -3.12 14.22
N GLY A 77 -11.11 -2.81 15.00
CA GLY A 77 -12.47 -3.34 14.83
C GLY A 77 -13.48 -2.23 14.98
N SER A 78 -14.64 -2.39 14.34
CA SER A 78 -15.73 -1.43 14.50
C SER A 78 -16.55 -1.78 15.74
N SER A 79 -17.03 -0.77 16.45
CA SER A 79 -17.82 -0.94 17.67
C SER A 79 -19.19 -1.55 17.38
N HIS A 80 -19.58 -2.58 18.13
CA HIS A 80 -20.93 -3.16 18.13
C HIS A 80 -21.83 -2.58 19.24
N HIS A 81 -21.23 -1.97 20.25
CA HIS A 81 -21.94 -1.66 21.51
C HIS A 81 -22.11 -0.16 21.75
N VAL A 82 -21.14 0.66 21.32
CA VAL A 82 -21.11 2.09 21.63
C VAL A 82 -20.84 2.93 20.39
N SER A 83 -21.56 4.04 20.25
CA SER A 83 -21.22 5.08 19.28
C SER A 83 -20.21 6.04 19.91
N LEU A 84 -19.16 6.38 19.17
CA LEU A 84 -18.11 7.32 19.59
C LEU A 84 -17.96 8.43 18.55
N TYR A 85 -17.43 9.58 18.96
CA TYR A 85 -17.08 10.64 18.01
C TYR A 85 -15.99 10.18 17.01
N GLY A 86 -15.00 9.43 17.50
CA GLY A 86 -13.89 8.87 16.71
C GLY A 86 -13.63 7.40 17.05
N ALA A 87 -12.47 7.11 17.62
CA ALA A 87 -12.06 5.77 18.01
C ALA A 87 -11.58 5.70 19.46
N SER A 88 -11.69 4.52 20.07
CA SER A 88 -11.19 4.23 21.41
C SER A 88 -9.95 3.35 21.34
N ILE A 89 -8.90 3.67 22.11
CA ILE A 89 -7.71 2.83 22.26
C ILE A 89 -7.62 2.33 23.70
N TYR A 90 -7.43 1.03 23.89
CA TYR A 90 -7.21 0.48 25.23
C TYR A 90 -5.80 0.83 25.72
N ASN A 91 -5.70 1.55 26.85
CA ASN A 91 -4.43 2.05 27.40
C ASN A 91 -4.30 1.82 28.92
N LEU A 92 -5.09 0.93 29.52
CA LEU A 92 -5.08 0.70 30.97
C LEU A 92 -4.21 -0.49 31.41
N GLY A 93 -3.94 -1.44 30.52
CA GLY A 93 -3.17 -2.65 30.82
C GLY A 93 -3.10 -3.58 29.62
N HIS A 94 -3.03 -4.89 29.84
CA HIS A 94 -2.80 -5.89 28.78
C HIS A 94 -4.05 -6.72 28.49
N TYR A 95 -4.07 -7.49 27.40
CA TYR A 95 -5.18 -8.40 27.11
C TYR A 95 -4.85 -9.80 27.62
N LYS A 96 -5.80 -10.47 28.27
CA LYS A 96 -5.67 -11.88 28.65
C LYS A 96 -6.39 -12.77 27.64
N THR A 97 -5.78 -13.91 27.34
CA THR A 97 -6.41 -15.00 26.59
C THR A 97 -6.14 -16.33 27.31
N PRO A 98 -6.82 -17.43 26.94
CA PRO A 98 -6.47 -18.76 27.44
C PRO A 98 -5.04 -19.20 27.10
N LEU A 99 -4.38 -18.57 26.12
CA LEU A 99 -2.99 -18.87 25.74
C LEU A 99 -1.95 -18.02 26.49
N GLY A 100 -2.39 -16.99 27.21
CA GLY A 100 -1.53 -16.12 28.00
C GLY A 100 -1.81 -14.64 27.78
N LEU A 101 -0.95 -13.81 28.36
CA LEU A 101 -1.04 -12.36 28.29
C LEU A 101 -0.55 -11.84 26.93
N VAL A 102 -1.23 -10.84 26.37
CA VAL A 102 -0.83 -10.11 25.17
C VAL A 102 -0.51 -8.67 25.55
N PRO A 103 0.76 -8.24 25.49
CA PRO A 103 1.15 -6.89 25.89
C PRO A 103 0.52 -5.84 24.99
N VAL A 104 0.14 -4.71 25.58
CA VAL A 104 -0.35 -3.52 24.88
C VAL A 104 0.74 -2.46 24.93
N ASN A 105 0.99 -1.76 23.82
CA ASN A 105 1.92 -0.63 23.82
C ASN A 105 1.27 0.57 24.51
N LEU A 106 1.31 0.61 25.84
CA LEU A 106 0.70 1.67 26.63
C LEU A 106 1.26 3.05 26.30
N ASN A 107 2.57 3.14 26.00
CA ASN A 107 3.21 4.41 25.65
C ASN A 107 2.67 4.96 24.33
N LEU A 108 2.61 4.12 23.30
CA LEU A 108 2.08 4.50 21.99
C LEU A 108 0.58 4.77 22.04
N ALA A 109 -0.20 3.94 22.75
CA ALA A 109 -1.63 4.16 22.94
C ALA A 109 -1.90 5.53 23.57
N ASN A 110 -1.20 5.85 24.67
CA ASN A 110 -1.30 7.17 25.32
C ASN A 110 -0.86 8.31 24.41
N LYS A 111 0.23 8.13 23.65
CA LYS A 111 0.70 9.13 22.68
C LYS A 111 -0.36 9.42 21.62
N ILE A 112 -1.00 8.39 21.05
CA ILE A 112 -2.04 8.57 20.02
C ILE A 112 -3.27 9.29 20.61
N ILE A 113 -3.76 8.85 21.78
CA ILE A 113 -4.87 9.50 22.49
C ILE A 113 -4.59 11.00 22.75
N GLN A 114 -3.37 11.34 23.20
CA GLN A 114 -3.00 12.72 23.48
C GLN A 114 -2.80 13.58 22.22
N SER A 115 -2.43 12.94 21.10
CA SER A 115 -2.12 13.66 19.86
C SER A 115 -3.35 14.18 19.11
N SER A 116 -4.56 13.70 19.42
CA SER A 116 -5.75 14.01 18.63
C SER A 116 -7.05 13.88 19.43
N LYS A 117 -8.00 14.78 19.14
CA LYS A 117 -9.38 14.71 19.63
C LYS A 117 -10.19 13.52 19.10
N TYR A 118 -9.67 12.81 18.09
CA TYR A 118 -10.35 11.67 17.47
C TYR A 118 -10.08 10.34 18.18
N PHE A 119 -9.17 10.32 19.16
CA PHE A 119 -8.87 9.15 19.96
C PHE A 119 -9.11 9.41 21.44
N GLU A 120 -9.79 8.48 22.09
CA GLU A 120 -9.98 8.48 23.54
C GLU A 120 -9.79 7.07 24.12
N TYR A 121 -9.89 6.92 25.42
CA TYR A 121 -10.21 5.62 26.03
C TYR A 121 -11.66 5.66 26.47
N ASN A 122 -12.46 4.72 25.96
CA ASN A 122 -13.84 4.53 26.37
C ASN A 122 -14.04 3.12 26.92
N ARG A 123 -14.41 3.01 28.20
CA ARG A 123 -14.63 1.70 28.85
C ARG A 123 -15.66 0.85 28.12
N GLY A 124 -16.78 1.45 27.70
CA GLY A 124 -17.86 0.73 27.02
C GLY A 124 -17.46 0.17 25.65
N ALA A 125 -16.48 0.79 24.99
CA ALA A 125 -15.96 0.31 23.71
C ALA A 125 -15.14 -0.97 23.83
N HIS A 126 -14.59 -1.27 25.01
CA HIS A 126 -13.68 -2.41 25.19
C HIS A 126 -14.19 -3.49 26.14
N ALA A 127 -15.08 -3.14 27.08
CA ALA A 127 -15.49 -4.02 28.17
C ALA A 127 -16.17 -5.29 27.68
N ASP A 128 -17.11 -5.18 26.75
CA ASP A 128 -17.92 -6.30 26.26
C ASP A 128 -17.70 -6.59 24.76
N GLU A 129 -16.83 -5.81 24.10
CA GLU A 129 -16.55 -5.90 22.67
C GLU A 129 -15.67 -7.10 22.34
N HIS A 130 -15.99 -7.85 21.29
CA HIS A 130 -15.31 -9.11 20.97
C HIS A 130 -14.41 -9.02 19.73
N THR A 131 -14.61 -8.03 18.87
CA THR A 131 -13.93 -7.90 17.55
C THR A 131 -12.41 -8.06 17.64
N LEU A 132 -11.78 -7.41 18.61
CA LEU A 132 -10.32 -7.46 18.79
C LEU A 132 -9.86 -8.75 19.48
N GLU A 133 -10.63 -9.24 20.45
CA GLU A 133 -10.29 -10.40 21.27
C GLU A 133 -10.14 -11.67 20.45
N VAL A 134 -11.11 -11.89 19.56
CA VAL A 134 -11.20 -13.10 18.72
C VAL A 134 -9.97 -13.25 17.82
N GLN A 135 -9.24 -12.17 17.56
CA GLN A 135 -8.01 -12.15 16.75
C GLN A 135 -6.77 -12.60 17.51
N LEU A 136 -6.75 -12.46 18.84
CA LEU A 136 -5.54 -12.64 19.64
C LEU A 136 -5.01 -14.08 19.65
N PRO A 137 -5.85 -15.12 19.79
CA PRO A 137 -5.34 -16.50 19.77
C PRO A 137 -4.71 -16.89 18.44
N PHE A 138 -5.20 -16.37 17.30
CA PHE A 138 -4.58 -16.60 15.99
C PHE A 138 -3.17 -16.02 15.93
N LEU A 139 -2.98 -14.78 16.41
CA LEU A 139 -1.67 -14.14 16.48
C LEU A 139 -0.72 -14.91 17.41
N GLN A 140 -1.19 -15.33 18.59
CA GLN A 140 -0.39 -16.09 19.56
C GLN A 140 -0.01 -17.50 19.06
N TYR A 141 -0.81 -18.06 18.15
CA TYR A 141 -0.52 -19.35 17.53
C TYR A 141 0.47 -19.22 16.37
N GLN A 142 0.27 -18.23 15.50
CA GLN A 142 1.07 -18.07 14.30
C GLN A 142 2.45 -17.46 14.56
N LEU A 143 2.53 -16.41 15.38
CA LEU A 143 3.78 -15.69 15.61
C LEU A 143 4.53 -16.30 16.80
N LYS A 144 5.86 -16.46 16.68
CA LYS A 144 6.69 -16.94 17.79
C LYS A 144 6.65 -16.01 19.00
N SER A 145 6.48 -14.72 18.77
CA SER A 145 6.34 -13.72 19.82
C SER A 145 5.51 -12.53 19.35
N ILE A 146 4.70 -11.99 20.27
CA ILE A 146 4.02 -10.71 20.10
C ILE A 146 4.68 -9.72 21.06
N LYS A 147 5.43 -8.75 20.53
CA LYS A 147 6.02 -7.68 21.36
C LYS A 147 4.94 -6.88 22.06
N GLN A 148 3.99 -6.36 21.28
CA GLN A 148 2.90 -5.52 21.76
C GLN A 148 1.84 -5.27 20.68
N ILE A 149 0.62 -5.06 21.14
CA ILE A 149 -0.53 -4.67 20.32
C ILE A 149 -0.93 -3.22 20.56
N VAL A 150 -1.66 -2.64 19.61
CA VAL A 150 -2.39 -1.37 19.74
C VAL A 150 -3.87 -1.65 19.41
N PRO A 151 -4.70 -1.93 20.42
CA PRO A 151 -6.11 -2.31 20.23
C PRO A 151 -7.00 -1.07 20.06
N ILE A 152 -7.63 -0.94 18.90
CA ILE A 152 -8.43 0.24 18.50
C ILE A 152 -9.85 -0.19 18.13
N ILE A 153 -10.85 0.45 18.75
CA ILE A 153 -12.25 0.32 18.40
C ILE A 153 -12.73 1.58 17.71
N VAL A 154 -13.14 1.47 16.45
CA VAL A 154 -13.70 2.58 15.67
C VAL A 154 -15.20 2.68 15.97
N GLY A 155 -15.62 3.74 16.66
CA GLY A 155 -17.02 3.95 17.04
C GLY A 155 -17.75 5.00 16.19
N THR A 156 -17.06 5.64 15.25
CA THR A 156 -17.62 6.61 14.32
C THR A 156 -18.02 5.98 12.99
N HIS A 157 -19.05 6.57 12.37
CA HIS A 157 -19.54 6.23 11.04
C HIS A 157 -19.36 7.41 10.06
N ASN A 158 -18.60 8.44 10.42
CA ASN A 158 -18.35 9.59 9.57
C ASN A 158 -17.05 9.39 8.76
N PRO A 159 -17.12 9.27 7.41
CA PRO A 159 -15.93 9.07 6.56
C PRO A 159 -14.85 10.15 6.72
N ASP A 160 -15.21 11.40 6.96
CA ASP A 160 -14.23 12.48 7.17
C ASP A 160 -13.44 12.26 8.47
N ILE A 161 -14.09 11.77 9.52
CA ILE A 161 -13.41 11.43 10.77
C ILE A 161 -12.52 10.19 10.58
N LEU A 162 -12.97 9.19 9.82
CA LEU A 162 -12.17 8.01 9.49
C LEU A 162 -10.90 8.38 8.70
N LYS A 163 -10.99 9.38 7.82
CA LYS A 163 -9.84 9.91 7.09
C LYS A 163 -8.83 10.60 8.02
N GLU A 164 -9.29 11.35 9.01
CA GLU A 164 -8.41 11.95 10.02
C GLU A 164 -7.78 10.90 10.95
N ILE A 165 -8.53 9.87 11.34
CA ILE A 165 -8.02 8.69 12.07
C ILE A 165 -6.90 8.02 11.27
N ALA A 166 -7.13 7.74 9.98
CA ALA A 166 -6.13 7.15 9.09
C ALA A 166 -4.88 8.04 9.01
N LYS A 167 -5.03 9.35 8.83
CA LYS A 167 -3.90 10.29 8.79
C LYS A 167 -3.01 10.23 10.04
N ILE A 168 -3.62 10.07 11.22
CA ILE A 168 -2.88 9.94 12.49
C ILE A 168 -2.16 8.58 12.58
N LEU A 169 -2.76 7.53 12.03
CA LEU A 169 -2.18 6.18 12.02
C LEU A 169 -1.13 5.99 10.89
N GLN A 170 -1.13 6.85 9.87
CA GLN A 170 -0.25 6.76 8.69
C GLN A 170 1.24 6.54 9.01
N PRO A 171 1.86 7.26 9.97
CA PRO A 171 3.29 7.07 10.27
C PRO A 171 3.62 5.66 10.77
N TYR A 172 2.63 4.95 11.30
CA TYR A 172 2.78 3.59 11.81
C TYR A 172 2.49 2.53 10.75
N PHE A 173 1.90 2.88 9.59
CA PHE A 173 1.70 1.96 8.47
C PHE A 173 3.02 1.78 7.69
N ASN A 174 4.00 1.13 8.30
CA ASN A 174 5.35 0.87 7.78
C ASN A 174 5.71 -0.62 7.88
N SER A 175 6.95 -1.04 7.61
CA SER A 175 7.35 -2.46 7.56
C SER A 175 7.55 -3.09 8.95
N SER A 176 7.70 -2.26 9.97
CA SER A 176 7.88 -2.72 11.36
C SER A 176 6.56 -3.08 12.04
N ASN A 177 5.41 -2.78 11.44
CA ASN A 177 4.09 -2.95 12.06
C ASN A 177 3.15 -3.79 11.18
N LEU A 178 2.20 -4.45 11.84
CA LEU A 178 1.11 -5.18 11.20
C LEU A 178 -0.23 -4.54 11.55
N PHE A 179 -1.14 -4.46 10.59
CA PHE A 179 -2.53 -4.03 10.81
C PHE A 179 -3.49 -5.21 10.64
N VAL A 180 -4.28 -5.52 11.66
CA VAL A 180 -5.32 -6.54 11.63
C VAL A 180 -6.68 -5.84 11.69
N ILE A 181 -7.42 -5.86 10.59
CA ILE A 181 -8.74 -5.28 10.49
C ILE A 181 -9.79 -6.38 10.67
N SER A 182 -10.61 -6.24 11.69
CA SER A 182 -11.59 -7.24 12.10
C SER A 182 -12.98 -6.90 11.56
N THR A 183 -13.52 -7.75 10.68
CA THR A 183 -14.86 -7.58 10.10
C THR A 183 -15.42 -8.87 9.50
N ASP A 184 -16.70 -9.13 9.74
CA ASP A 184 -17.51 -10.04 8.92
C ASP A 184 -18.13 -9.27 7.73
N LEU A 185 -18.72 -9.99 6.77
CA LEU A 185 -19.37 -9.42 5.57
C LEU A 185 -20.88 -9.32 5.75
N SER A 186 -21.67 -9.92 4.86
CA SER A 186 -23.12 -9.80 4.89
C SER A 186 -23.76 -10.54 6.06
N HIS A 187 -24.81 -9.96 6.63
CA HIS A 187 -25.55 -10.57 7.75
C HIS A 187 -26.97 -10.95 7.34
N TYR A 188 -27.23 -12.26 7.42
CA TYR A 188 -28.50 -12.97 7.30
C TYR A 188 -29.23 -13.05 5.94
N PRO A 189 -28.66 -12.69 4.77
CA PRO A 189 -29.29 -13.09 3.52
C PRO A 189 -29.21 -14.62 3.33
N THR A 190 -29.88 -15.14 2.31
CA THR A 190 -29.65 -16.53 1.87
C THR A 190 -28.21 -16.71 1.36
N ASP A 191 -27.67 -17.93 1.37
CA ASP A 191 -26.33 -18.25 0.86
C ASP A 191 -26.08 -17.66 -0.54
N LYS A 192 -27.03 -17.87 -1.46
CA LYS A 192 -26.97 -17.33 -2.82
C LYS A 192 -26.80 -15.81 -2.82
N ASN A 193 -27.58 -15.11 -2.01
CA ASN A 193 -27.55 -13.66 -1.96
C ASN A 193 -26.31 -13.14 -1.23
N ALA A 194 -25.86 -13.83 -0.18
CA ALA A 194 -24.60 -13.54 0.52
C ALA A 194 -23.43 -13.52 -0.48
N ARG A 195 -23.26 -14.58 -1.27
CA ARG A 195 -22.19 -14.68 -2.28
C ARG A 195 -22.18 -13.53 -3.27
N ILE A 196 -23.35 -13.03 -3.67
CA ILE A 196 -23.47 -11.90 -4.59
C ILE A 196 -23.01 -10.59 -3.93
N VAL A 197 -23.56 -10.25 -2.76
CA VAL A 197 -23.25 -8.98 -2.09
C VAL A 197 -21.85 -8.95 -1.52
N ASP A 198 -21.38 -10.10 -1.02
CA ASP A 198 -20.04 -10.28 -0.49
C ASP A 198 -19.00 -10.14 -1.60
N ALA A 199 -19.19 -10.78 -2.75
CA ALA A 199 -18.27 -10.65 -3.88
C ALA A 199 -18.12 -9.19 -4.32
N ARG A 200 -19.24 -8.47 -4.50
CA ARG A 200 -19.24 -7.04 -4.84
C ARG A 200 -18.48 -6.21 -3.79
N THR A 201 -18.76 -6.46 -2.52
CA THR A 201 -18.14 -5.74 -1.40
C THR A 201 -16.63 -5.98 -1.37
N VAL A 202 -16.21 -7.23 -1.47
CA VAL A 202 -14.79 -7.63 -1.47
C VAL A 202 -14.06 -7.11 -2.71
N ASP A 203 -14.68 -7.11 -3.89
CA ASP A 203 -14.12 -6.49 -5.10
C ASP A 203 -13.88 -4.99 -4.92
N ALA A 204 -14.79 -4.30 -4.24
CA ALA A 204 -14.63 -2.89 -3.93
C ALA A 204 -13.50 -2.65 -2.91
N ILE A 205 -13.38 -3.49 -1.87
CA ILE A 205 -12.26 -3.44 -0.92
C ILE A 205 -10.93 -3.65 -1.65
N CYS A 206 -10.83 -4.72 -2.46
CA CYS A 206 -9.60 -5.08 -3.15
C CYS A 206 -9.16 -4.05 -4.22
N SER A 207 -10.10 -3.25 -4.73
CA SER A 207 -9.75 -2.14 -5.63
C SER A 207 -9.03 -0.99 -4.94
N ASN A 208 -9.03 -0.95 -3.60
CA ASN A 208 -8.45 0.13 -2.79
C ASN A 208 -8.95 1.54 -3.16
N GLN A 209 -10.17 1.64 -3.69
CA GLN A 209 -10.84 2.90 -4.02
C GLN A 209 -11.96 3.16 -3.01
N THR A 210 -11.74 4.12 -2.10
CA THR A 210 -12.65 4.39 -0.98
C THR A 210 -14.05 4.79 -1.43
N GLN A 211 -14.17 5.59 -2.49
CA GLN A 211 -15.46 5.96 -3.08
C GLN A 211 -16.20 4.74 -3.65
N LYS A 212 -15.49 3.81 -4.28
CA LYS A 212 -16.08 2.59 -4.85
C LYS A 212 -16.66 1.69 -3.77
N LEU A 213 -15.98 1.52 -2.63
CA LEU A 213 -16.54 0.78 -1.50
C LEU A 213 -17.83 1.44 -1.00
N MET A 214 -17.81 2.76 -0.76
CA MET A 214 -18.99 3.48 -0.28
C MET A 214 -20.17 3.37 -1.25
N GLN A 215 -19.92 3.49 -2.56
CA GLN A 215 -20.93 3.29 -3.60
C GLN A 215 -21.52 1.88 -3.56
N VAL A 216 -20.68 0.84 -3.53
CA VAL A 216 -21.15 -0.56 -3.51
C VAL A 216 -21.96 -0.87 -2.25
N LEU A 217 -21.58 -0.34 -1.10
CA LEU A 217 -22.35 -0.51 0.14
C LEU A 217 -23.73 0.13 0.05
N GLU A 218 -23.87 1.26 -0.63
CA GLU A 218 -25.17 1.90 -0.85
C GLU A 218 -26.01 1.14 -1.87
N GLU A 219 -25.42 0.79 -3.02
CA GLU A 219 -26.09 -0.02 -4.05
C GLU A 219 -26.59 -1.35 -3.51
N ASN A 220 -25.83 -2.01 -2.62
CA ASN A 220 -26.24 -3.26 -1.99
C ASN A 220 -27.49 -3.10 -1.10
N LYS A 221 -27.67 -1.96 -0.43
CA LYS A 221 -28.90 -1.67 0.32
C LYS A 221 -30.10 -1.51 -0.61
N GLU A 222 -29.89 -0.90 -1.76
CA GLU A 222 -30.93 -0.68 -2.78
C GLU A 222 -31.39 -1.96 -3.48
N LEU A 223 -30.63 -3.06 -3.38
CA LEU A 223 -31.03 -4.38 -3.91
C LEU A 223 -32.26 -4.97 -3.21
N ASN A 224 -32.68 -4.45 -2.05
CA ASN A 224 -33.83 -4.92 -1.28
C ASN A 224 -33.82 -6.44 -1.02
N ILE A 225 -32.63 -7.00 -0.77
CA ILE A 225 -32.46 -8.41 -0.47
C ILE A 225 -33.09 -8.71 0.90
N LEU A 226 -34.00 -9.69 0.92
CA LEU A 226 -34.65 -10.14 2.14
C LEU A 226 -33.62 -10.55 3.20
N ASN A 227 -33.76 -10.02 4.42
CA ASN A 227 -32.90 -10.26 5.58
C ASN A 227 -31.44 -9.80 5.45
N LEU A 228 -31.08 -8.98 4.46
CA LEU A 228 -29.74 -8.38 4.42
C LEU A 228 -29.65 -7.19 5.40
N TYR A 229 -29.04 -7.39 6.56
CA TYR A 229 -28.94 -6.35 7.61
C TYR A 229 -27.75 -5.40 7.38
N THR A 230 -26.65 -5.95 6.90
CA THR A 230 -25.45 -5.22 6.49
C THR A 230 -24.73 -6.04 5.42
N SER A 231 -23.94 -5.38 4.57
CA SER A 231 -23.00 -6.02 3.64
C SER A 231 -21.58 -6.11 4.19
N LEU A 232 -21.28 -5.33 5.24
CA LEU A 232 -19.95 -5.24 5.86
C LEU A 232 -20.12 -4.67 7.27
N CYS A 233 -20.02 -5.51 8.31
CA CYS A 233 -20.27 -5.06 9.68
C CYS A 233 -19.20 -4.06 10.16
N GLY A 234 -17.94 -4.28 9.79
CA GLY A 234 -16.78 -3.46 10.15
C GLY A 234 -16.39 -2.43 9.11
N TRP A 235 -17.34 -1.90 8.34
CA TRP A 235 -17.05 -1.03 7.19
C TRP A 235 -16.21 0.19 7.55
N SER A 236 -16.38 0.76 8.75
CA SER A 236 -15.60 1.91 9.21
C SER A 236 -14.13 1.57 9.46
N SER A 237 -13.84 0.37 9.96
CA SER A 237 -12.46 -0.11 10.16
C SER A 237 -11.78 -0.46 8.85
N VAL A 238 -12.52 -1.09 7.93
CA VAL A 238 -12.04 -1.37 6.56
C VAL A 238 -11.76 -0.08 5.80
N LEU A 239 -12.68 0.89 5.86
CA LEU A 239 -12.50 2.17 5.20
C LEU A 239 -11.33 2.97 5.80
N THR A 240 -11.09 2.85 7.11
CA THR A 240 -9.89 3.43 7.74
C THR A 240 -8.61 2.85 7.14
N LEU A 241 -8.53 1.52 6.98
CA LEU A 241 -7.39 0.90 6.29
C LEU A 241 -7.27 1.37 4.84
N MET A 242 -8.38 1.44 4.10
CA MET A 242 -8.33 1.95 2.71
C MET A 242 -7.91 3.42 2.65
N TYR A 243 -8.25 4.25 3.64
CA TYR A 243 -7.72 5.62 3.72
C TYR A 243 -6.21 5.66 4.00
N LEU A 244 -5.64 4.66 4.69
CA LEU A 244 -4.19 4.53 4.91
C LEU A 244 -3.42 4.17 3.62
N THR A 245 -4.08 3.49 2.69
CA THR A 245 -3.43 2.82 1.55
C THR A 245 -3.87 3.36 0.19
N GLN A 246 -4.99 4.09 0.10
CA GLN A 246 -5.47 4.64 -1.17
C GLN A 246 -4.40 5.51 -1.86
N GLY A 247 -4.29 5.39 -3.18
CA GLY A 247 -3.29 6.11 -3.96
C GLY A 247 -1.84 5.65 -3.73
N ASN A 248 -1.62 4.54 -3.02
CA ASN A 248 -0.32 3.91 -2.92
C ASN A 248 -0.26 2.67 -3.81
N ASP A 249 0.34 2.81 -4.99
CA ASP A 249 0.45 1.75 -6.00
C ASP A 249 1.32 0.57 -5.56
N ASN A 250 2.08 0.74 -4.47
CA ASN A 250 2.85 -0.35 -3.86
C ASN A 250 2.00 -1.23 -2.93
N ILE A 251 0.72 -0.92 -2.71
CA ILE A 251 -0.16 -1.73 -1.88
C ILE A 251 -1.07 -2.59 -2.75
N SER A 252 -1.07 -3.90 -2.51
CA SER A 252 -1.95 -4.85 -3.17
C SER A 252 -2.86 -5.55 -2.17
N TYR A 253 -4.12 -5.72 -2.54
CA TYR A 253 -5.13 -6.43 -1.76
C TYR A 253 -5.47 -7.75 -2.47
N GLU A 254 -5.26 -8.87 -1.79
CA GLU A 254 -5.50 -10.21 -2.32
C GLU A 254 -6.62 -10.90 -1.54
N LYS A 255 -7.65 -11.35 -2.26
CA LYS A 255 -8.68 -12.23 -1.69
C LYS A 255 -8.07 -13.61 -1.45
N VAL A 256 -8.14 -14.12 -0.23
CA VAL A 256 -7.49 -15.39 0.11
C VAL A 256 -8.48 -16.53 0.23
N LEU A 257 -9.50 -16.39 1.09
CA LEU A 257 -10.50 -17.44 1.29
C LEU A 257 -11.85 -16.82 1.65
N TYR A 258 -12.89 -17.35 1.00
CA TYR A 258 -14.28 -16.99 1.25
C TYR A 258 -15.04 -18.20 1.79
N GLY A 259 -16.00 -17.93 2.68
CA GLY A 259 -16.99 -18.90 3.13
C GLY A 259 -18.14 -18.19 3.83
N ASN A 260 -19.11 -18.95 4.33
CA ASN A 260 -20.17 -18.38 5.17
C ASN A 260 -20.67 -19.39 6.21
N SER A 261 -21.45 -18.91 7.18
CA SER A 261 -21.92 -19.73 8.30
C SER A 261 -22.78 -20.94 7.90
N GLY A 262 -23.37 -20.92 6.69
CA GLY A 262 -24.19 -22.01 6.17
C GLY A 262 -23.38 -23.22 5.70
N GLU A 263 -22.04 -23.13 5.63
CA GLU A 263 -21.16 -24.25 5.25
C GLU A 263 -20.79 -25.16 6.43
N VAL A 264 -21.26 -24.82 7.63
CA VAL A 264 -20.99 -25.56 8.89
C VAL A 264 -22.11 -26.56 9.20
N MET A 265 -21.89 -27.45 10.18
CA MET A 265 -22.59 -28.71 10.50
C MET A 265 -24.12 -28.80 10.29
N SER A 266 -24.90 -27.71 10.30
CA SER A 266 -26.34 -27.72 10.04
C SER A 266 -26.75 -27.44 8.58
N HIS A 267 -25.83 -26.97 7.73
CA HIS A 267 -26.07 -26.57 6.34
C HIS A 267 -27.28 -25.62 6.14
N ASP A 268 -27.58 -24.77 7.13
CA ASP A 268 -28.65 -23.79 6.99
C ASP A 268 -28.22 -22.64 6.07
N THR A 269 -28.72 -22.69 4.84
CA THR A 269 -28.43 -21.71 3.78
C THR A 269 -29.50 -20.63 3.67
N SER A 270 -30.51 -20.64 4.55
CA SER A 270 -31.62 -19.69 4.51
C SER A 270 -31.25 -18.32 5.07
N ARG A 271 -30.30 -18.29 6.03
CA ARG A 271 -29.79 -17.08 6.69
C ARG A 271 -28.35 -17.30 7.10
N VAL A 272 -27.42 -16.67 6.39
CA VAL A 272 -25.98 -16.86 6.62
C VAL A 272 -25.26 -15.57 6.96
N VAL A 273 -24.09 -15.69 7.57
CA VAL A 273 -23.11 -14.59 7.70
C VAL A 273 -21.92 -14.88 6.79
N GLY A 274 -21.56 -13.93 5.94
CA GLY A 274 -20.45 -14.03 5.00
C GLY A 274 -19.10 -13.72 5.64
N TYR A 275 -18.06 -14.44 5.22
CA TYR A 275 -16.69 -14.28 5.72
C TYR A 275 -15.69 -14.25 4.58
N GLN A 276 -14.78 -13.29 4.61
CA GLN A 276 -13.65 -13.22 3.69
C GLN A 276 -12.39 -12.92 4.47
N SER A 277 -11.32 -13.62 4.12
CA SER A 277 -9.97 -13.23 4.51
C SER A 277 -9.27 -12.54 3.34
N ILE A 278 -8.67 -11.37 3.60
CA ILE A 278 -7.92 -10.58 2.62
C ILE A 278 -6.54 -10.31 3.20
N VAL A 279 -5.50 -10.46 2.37
CA VAL A 279 -4.13 -10.10 2.71
C VAL A 279 -3.76 -8.84 1.95
N VAL A 280 -3.16 -7.89 2.65
CA VAL A 280 -2.66 -6.65 2.08
C VAL A 280 -1.15 -6.67 2.14
N THR A 281 -0.51 -6.75 0.98
CA THR A 281 0.94 -6.69 0.88
C THR A 281 1.38 -5.30 0.49
N ARG A 282 2.45 -4.83 1.15
CA ARG A 282 3.27 -3.80 0.54
C ARG A 282 4.18 -4.55 -0.41
N ASN A 283 3.86 -4.48 -1.69
CA ASN A 283 4.88 -4.74 -2.67
C ASN A 283 6.00 -3.78 -2.29
N GLU A 284 7.17 -4.29 -1.93
CA GLU A 284 8.34 -3.43 -2.01
C GLU A 284 8.25 -2.78 -3.39
N GLN A 285 8.46 -1.46 -3.48
CA GLN A 285 8.82 -0.90 -4.77
C GLN A 285 9.78 -1.91 -5.35
N LYS A 286 9.46 -2.53 -6.49
CA LYS A 286 10.43 -3.38 -7.18
C LYS A 286 11.72 -2.61 -7.05
N SER A 287 12.66 -3.20 -6.32
CA SER A 287 13.95 -2.60 -6.08
C SER A 287 14.45 -2.10 -7.44
N MET A 288 15.35 -1.14 -7.43
CA MET A 288 16.00 -0.66 -8.65
C MET A 288 16.58 -1.78 -9.56
N GLU A 289 16.71 -2.99 -9.02
CA GLU A 289 16.83 -4.30 -9.67
C GLU A 289 15.43 -4.89 -10.00
N GLU A 290 14.96 -5.09 -11.23
CA GLU A 290 15.58 -5.16 -12.55
C GLU A 290 14.51 -4.85 -13.61
N ILE A 291 14.68 -3.78 -14.40
CA ILE A 291 14.22 -3.87 -15.79
C ILE A 291 15.09 -4.98 -16.40
N SER A 292 14.48 -6.14 -16.69
CA SER A 292 15.24 -7.29 -17.21
C SER A 292 16.09 -6.87 -18.42
N GLU A 293 17.23 -7.51 -18.64
CA GLU A 293 18.06 -7.26 -19.83
C GLU A 293 17.27 -7.39 -21.14
N LYS A 294 16.25 -8.26 -21.16
CA LYS A 294 15.29 -8.36 -22.27
C LYS A 294 14.52 -7.05 -22.48
N HIS A 295 13.98 -6.47 -21.42
CA HIS A 295 13.21 -5.22 -21.48
C HIS A 295 14.09 -4.00 -21.76
N LYS A 296 15.33 -3.94 -21.24
CA LYS A 296 16.29 -2.88 -21.58
C LYS A 296 16.57 -2.87 -23.08
N LYS A 297 16.90 -4.03 -23.65
CA LYS A 297 17.10 -4.20 -25.10
C LYS A 297 15.86 -3.86 -25.92
N GLN A 298 14.68 -4.22 -25.41
CA GLN A 298 13.42 -3.84 -26.05
C GLN A 298 13.25 -2.32 -26.07
N LEU A 299 13.40 -1.63 -24.93
CA LEU A 299 13.25 -0.17 -24.87
C LEU A 299 14.25 0.57 -25.77
N LEU A 300 15.51 0.12 -25.83
CA LEU A 300 16.51 0.68 -26.76
C LEU A 300 16.09 0.47 -28.22
N LYS A 301 15.63 -0.74 -28.56
CA LYS A 301 15.14 -1.05 -29.91
C LYS A 301 13.95 -0.17 -30.29
N GLU A 302 12.98 0.00 -29.38
CA GLU A 302 11.80 0.84 -29.61
C GLU A 302 12.19 2.32 -29.78
N ALA A 303 13.13 2.82 -28.96
CA ALA A 303 13.66 4.17 -29.11
C ALA A 303 14.32 4.39 -30.49
N ARG A 304 15.17 3.45 -30.93
CA ARG A 304 15.82 3.52 -32.24
C ARG A 304 14.82 3.42 -33.39
N SER A 305 13.87 2.48 -33.31
CA SER A 305 12.83 2.33 -34.33
C SER A 305 12.06 3.64 -34.48
N ALA A 306 11.66 4.27 -33.37
CA ALA A 306 10.92 5.53 -33.41
C ALA A 306 11.71 6.66 -34.12
N ILE A 307 13.03 6.77 -33.88
CA ILE A 307 13.88 7.76 -34.57
C ILE A 307 13.95 7.49 -36.08
N VAL A 308 14.14 6.22 -36.47
CA VAL A 308 14.23 5.82 -37.89
C VAL A 308 12.89 6.00 -38.60
N ASP A 309 11.80 5.54 -37.98
CA ASP A 309 10.45 5.62 -38.54
C ASP A 309 10.04 7.08 -38.78
N TYR A 310 10.42 7.98 -37.86
CA TYR A 310 10.14 9.42 -37.97
C TYR A 310 10.84 10.08 -39.17
N ILE A 311 12.10 9.70 -39.45
CA ILE A 311 12.85 10.19 -40.62
C ILE A 311 12.18 9.77 -41.94
N ASP A 312 11.67 8.54 -42.00
CA ASP A 312 11.14 7.97 -43.25
C ASP A 312 9.71 8.45 -43.57
N HIS A 313 8.89 8.75 -42.56
CA HIS A 313 7.44 8.93 -42.75
C HIS A 313 6.84 10.24 -42.19
N ASP A 314 7.56 11.01 -41.35
CA ASP A 314 7.05 12.22 -40.65
C ASP A 314 5.64 12.01 -40.04
N ASP A 315 5.41 10.82 -39.49
CA ASP A 315 4.09 10.36 -39.03
C ASP A 315 4.00 10.30 -37.49
N ASP A 316 2.75 10.36 -36.99
CA ASP A 316 2.43 10.18 -35.57
C ASP A 316 2.83 8.76 -35.10
N LEU A 317 3.51 8.67 -33.96
CA LEU A 317 3.90 7.39 -33.37
C LEU A 317 2.66 6.60 -32.89
N ASP A 318 2.40 5.45 -33.52
CA ASP A 318 1.38 4.49 -33.05
C ASP A 318 1.62 4.07 -31.59
N SER A 319 0.56 3.86 -30.81
CA SER A 319 0.69 3.41 -29.42
C SER A 319 1.09 1.94 -29.33
N HIS A 320 1.99 1.63 -28.38
CA HIS A 320 2.45 0.28 -28.08
C HIS A 320 2.01 -0.21 -26.71
N GLU A 321 1.68 -1.49 -26.64
CA GLU A 321 1.35 -2.15 -25.39
C GLU A 321 2.60 -2.20 -24.48
N THR A 322 2.48 -1.66 -23.27
CA THR A 322 3.54 -1.72 -22.27
C THR A 322 3.45 -3.04 -21.50
N PRO A 323 4.51 -3.87 -21.48
CA PRO A 323 4.56 -5.10 -20.70
C PRO A 323 4.19 -4.88 -19.24
N GLN A 324 3.50 -5.86 -18.63
CA GLN A 324 2.99 -5.76 -17.27
C GLN A 324 4.08 -5.46 -16.23
N GLU A 325 5.30 -5.91 -16.48
CA GLU A 325 6.47 -5.68 -15.62
C GLU A 325 6.97 -4.23 -15.65
N LEU A 326 6.61 -3.45 -16.68
CA LEU A 326 7.00 -2.06 -16.89
C LEU A 326 5.91 -1.05 -16.52
N LEU A 327 4.69 -1.50 -16.20
CA LEU A 327 3.54 -0.61 -15.89
C LEU A 327 3.77 0.31 -14.69
N ASN A 328 4.72 -0.02 -13.80
CA ASN A 328 5.04 0.77 -12.61
C ASN A 328 6.03 1.92 -12.90
N PHE A 329 6.50 2.07 -14.14
CA PHE A 329 7.40 3.13 -14.56
C PHE A 329 6.68 4.09 -15.51
N ASN A 330 6.65 5.36 -15.17
CA ASN A 330 6.00 6.41 -15.96
C ASN A 330 6.90 7.65 -16.11
N SER A 331 8.19 7.50 -15.84
CA SER A 331 9.17 8.59 -15.85
C SER A 331 10.45 8.11 -16.51
N ALA A 332 10.93 8.81 -17.54
CA ALA A 332 12.13 8.45 -18.27
C ALA A 332 12.79 9.65 -18.93
N PHE A 333 14.10 9.55 -19.14
CA PHE A 333 14.90 10.42 -20.00
C PHE A 333 15.52 9.58 -21.10
N VAL A 334 15.58 10.13 -22.32
CA VAL A 334 16.31 9.57 -23.45
C VAL A 334 17.35 10.58 -23.88
N SER A 335 18.60 10.13 -23.95
CA SER A 335 19.73 10.90 -24.46
C SER A 335 20.22 10.26 -25.76
N VAL A 336 20.46 11.11 -26.76
CA VAL A 336 20.97 10.70 -28.07
C VAL A 336 22.39 11.24 -28.22
N TYR A 337 23.32 10.38 -28.64
CA TYR A 337 24.71 10.73 -28.92
C TYR A 337 25.03 10.40 -30.38
N VAL A 338 25.89 11.20 -31.02
CA VAL A 338 26.44 10.90 -32.36
C VAL A 338 27.96 10.99 -32.27
N SER A 339 28.67 9.92 -32.65
CA SER A 339 30.14 9.84 -32.51
C SER A 339 30.65 10.14 -31.08
N GLY A 340 29.82 9.86 -30.07
CA GLY A 340 30.12 10.11 -28.65
C GLY A 340 29.75 11.50 -28.13
N ASP A 341 29.36 12.44 -28.99
CA ASP A 341 28.91 13.78 -28.60
C ASP A 341 27.41 13.79 -28.34
N LEU A 342 26.98 14.45 -27.25
CA LEU A 342 25.56 14.57 -26.91
C LEU A 342 24.83 15.43 -27.96
N ARG A 343 23.77 14.88 -28.55
CA ARG A 343 22.92 15.52 -29.57
C ARG A 343 21.51 15.82 -29.13
N GLY A 344 21.09 15.31 -27.97
CA GLY A 344 19.84 15.70 -27.35
C GLY A 344 19.57 14.93 -26.08
N CYS A 345 18.77 15.51 -25.19
CA CYS A 345 18.35 14.86 -23.96
C CYS A 345 16.99 15.38 -23.52
N ILE A 346 15.96 14.55 -23.69
CA ILE A 346 14.57 14.88 -23.35
C ILE A 346 14.05 13.86 -22.34
N GLY A 347 13.32 14.35 -21.36
CA GLY A 347 12.69 13.49 -20.38
C GLY A 347 11.46 14.11 -19.75
N GLN A 348 10.68 13.23 -19.14
CA GLN A 348 9.43 13.59 -18.50
C GLN A 348 9.24 12.76 -17.24
N PHE A 349 8.65 13.42 -16.24
CA PHE A 349 8.17 12.79 -15.03
C PHE A 349 6.66 12.58 -15.08
N ASP A 350 6.20 11.53 -14.40
CA ASP A 350 4.80 11.24 -14.13
C ASP A 350 3.91 11.31 -15.38
N ALA A 351 4.38 10.68 -16.47
CA ALA A 351 3.66 10.63 -17.73
C ALA A 351 2.34 9.84 -17.60
N ASP A 352 1.34 10.26 -18.36
CA ASP A 352 0.01 9.64 -18.47
C ASP A 352 -0.05 8.51 -19.51
N ILE A 353 1.10 8.12 -20.06
CA ILE A 353 1.28 7.06 -21.06
C ILE A 353 2.23 5.97 -20.55
N GLY A 354 2.20 4.81 -21.19
CA GLY A 354 3.08 3.69 -20.86
C GLY A 354 4.56 3.98 -21.13
N LEU A 355 5.47 3.29 -20.43
CA LEU A 355 6.91 3.53 -20.53
C LEU A 355 7.45 3.38 -21.97
N VAL A 356 6.93 2.42 -22.74
CA VAL A 356 7.37 2.19 -24.12
C VAL A 356 7.07 3.41 -24.98
N ASP A 357 5.82 3.89 -24.94
CA ASP A 357 5.40 5.08 -25.68
C ASP A 357 6.15 6.33 -25.21
N LEU A 358 6.39 6.45 -23.90
CA LEU A 358 7.19 7.53 -23.34
C LEU A 358 8.62 7.54 -23.88
N VAL A 359 9.28 6.39 -23.93
CA VAL A 359 10.64 6.24 -24.46
C VAL A 359 10.66 6.58 -25.94
N ARG A 360 9.72 6.06 -26.75
CA ARG A 360 9.63 6.34 -28.19
C ARG A 360 9.45 7.84 -28.45
N ARG A 361 8.51 8.48 -27.75
CA ARG A 361 8.28 9.93 -27.86
C ARG A 361 9.51 10.73 -27.46
N ASN A 362 10.12 10.42 -26.33
CA ASN A 362 11.30 11.14 -25.86
C ASN A 362 12.51 10.93 -26.77
N ALA A 363 12.63 9.77 -27.43
CA ALA A 363 13.71 9.49 -28.39
C ALA A 363 13.60 10.39 -29.63
N VAL A 364 12.41 10.48 -30.23
CA VAL A 364 12.14 11.39 -31.36
C VAL A 364 12.40 12.84 -30.96
N SER A 365 11.82 13.30 -29.85
CA SER A 365 12.05 14.69 -29.41
C SER A 365 13.50 14.97 -29.03
N ALA A 366 14.25 13.99 -28.49
CA ALA A 366 15.68 14.16 -28.24
C ALA A 366 16.47 14.25 -29.56
N ALA A 367 16.09 13.52 -30.60
CA ALA A 367 16.78 13.55 -31.89
C ALA A 367 16.46 14.80 -32.73
N PHE A 368 15.24 15.34 -32.65
CA PHE A 368 14.77 16.36 -33.59
C PHE A 368 14.23 17.67 -32.96
N ASP A 369 13.71 17.63 -31.72
CA ASP A 369 13.01 18.77 -31.11
C ASP A 369 13.81 19.51 -30.02
N ASP A 370 14.99 18.98 -29.64
CA ASP A 370 15.82 19.59 -28.60
C ASP A 370 16.56 20.82 -29.15
N ASN A 371 15.94 21.99 -29.03
CA ASN A 371 16.43 23.29 -29.51
C ASN A 371 17.86 23.70 -29.05
N ARG A 372 18.48 22.95 -28.14
CA ARG A 372 19.88 23.16 -27.71
C ARG A 372 20.88 22.56 -28.70
N PHE A 373 20.45 21.68 -29.60
CA PHE A 373 21.28 20.92 -30.52
C PHE A 373 20.70 20.98 -31.95
N LEU A 374 21.53 20.61 -32.94
CA LEU A 374 21.05 20.41 -34.30
C LEU A 374 20.36 19.05 -34.41
N PRO A 375 19.22 18.96 -35.15
CA PRO A 375 18.55 17.70 -35.42
C PRO A 375 19.52 16.64 -35.97
N VAL A 376 19.24 15.36 -35.70
CA VAL A 376 20.01 14.23 -36.24
C VAL A 376 19.73 14.09 -37.74
N GLU A 377 20.78 13.92 -38.55
CA GLU A 377 20.66 13.70 -40.00
C GLU A 377 20.68 12.20 -40.35
N VAL A 378 20.18 11.85 -41.53
CA VAL A 378 20.08 10.46 -42.01
C VAL A 378 21.44 9.76 -42.03
N GLU A 379 22.49 10.46 -42.44
CA GLU A 379 23.85 9.93 -42.52
C GLU A 379 24.47 9.66 -41.14
N GLU A 380 23.90 10.21 -40.07
CA GLU A 380 24.39 10.07 -38.70
C GLU A 380 23.78 8.87 -37.96
N LEU A 381 22.80 8.17 -38.56
CA LEU A 381 22.07 7.07 -37.93
C LEU A 381 22.94 5.87 -37.55
N ASP A 382 23.98 5.59 -38.34
CA ASP A 382 24.92 4.49 -38.10
C ASP A 382 25.84 4.77 -36.89
N ASP A 383 26.12 6.05 -36.60
CA ASP A 383 26.97 6.51 -35.50
C ASP A 383 26.17 6.95 -34.26
N LEU A 384 24.85 6.79 -34.31
CA LEU A 384 23.93 7.15 -33.24
C LEU A 384 24.01 6.14 -32.09
N ASN A 385 24.05 6.62 -30.85
CA ASN A 385 23.98 5.82 -29.64
C ASN A 385 22.90 6.37 -28.71
N ILE A 386 22.00 5.51 -28.22
CA ILE A 386 20.89 5.87 -27.35
C ILE A 386 21.19 5.44 -25.92
N GLU A 387 21.00 6.35 -24.97
CA GLU A 387 20.99 6.07 -23.54
C GLU A 387 19.61 6.37 -22.96
N ILE A 388 19.07 5.43 -22.18
CA ILE A 388 17.79 5.55 -21.51
C ILE A 388 18.02 5.55 -20.00
N SER A 389 17.44 6.54 -19.32
CA SER A 389 17.36 6.61 -17.86
C SER A 389 15.91 6.47 -17.43
N VAL A 390 15.52 5.28 -16.97
CA VAL A 390 14.18 5.05 -16.39
C VAL A 390 14.20 5.44 -14.92
N LEU A 391 13.24 6.25 -14.49
CA LEU A 391 13.27 6.87 -13.17
C LEU A 391 12.30 6.19 -12.20
N THR A 392 12.72 6.08 -10.96
CA THR A 392 11.85 5.69 -9.84
C THR A 392 10.89 6.85 -9.46
N PRO A 393 9.75 6.54 -8.82
CA PRO A 393 8.88 7.58 -8.28
C PRO A 393 9.63 8.52 -7.32
N LYS A 394 9.39 9.82 -7.50
CA LYS A 394 10.03 10.86 -6.69
C LYS A 394 9.60 10.77 -5.23
N LYS A 395 10.56 10.76 -4.30
CA LYS A 395 10.34 10.89 -2.85
C LYS A 395 10.61 12.34 -2.43
N LYS A 396 9.62 13.01 -1.85
CA LYS A 396 9.81 14.35 -1.27
C LYS A 396 10.70 14.26 -0.02
N ILE A 397 11.65 15.18 0.09
CA ILE A 397 12.56 15.28 1.24
C ILE A 397 12.45 16.66 1.90
N THR A 398 12.86 16.74 3.16
CA THR A 398 12.88 17.99 3.93
C THR A 398 14.28 18.38 4.41
N ASN A 399 15.24 17.45 4.33
CA ASN A 399 16.63 17.69 4.61
C ASN A 399 17.50 17.20 3.44
N ILE A 400 18.42 18.04 2.96
CA ILE A 400 19.37 17.72 1.88
C ILE A 400 20.37 16.63 2.28
N ASP A 401 20.55 16.34 3.57
CA ASP A 401 21.37 15.22 4.05
C ASP A 401 20.81 13.84 3.62
N GLU A 402 19.55 13.79 3.17
CA GLU A 402 18.97 12.58 2.57
C GLU A 402 19.50 12.30 1.14
N ILE A 403 20.20 13.26 0.52
CA ILE A 403 20.75 13.15 -0.83
C ILE A 403 22.08 12.39 -0.78
N VAL A 404 22.13 11.26 -1.47
CA VAL A 404 23.37 10.51 -1.71
C VAL A 404 23.85 10.83 -3.12
N LEU A 405 24.90 11.65 -3.24
CA LEU A 405 25.49 12.02 -4.53
C LEU A 405 25.94 10.77 -5.31
N GLY A 406 25.74 10.78 -6.62
CA GLY A 406 26.00 9.65 -7.52
C GLY A 406 24.89 8.59 -7.51
N LYS A 407 24.12 8.48 -6.42
CA LYS A 407 22.99 7.55 -6.32
C LYS A 407 21.66 8.23 -6.62
N HIS A 408 21.41 9.38 -6.03
CA HIS A 408 20.14 10.11 -6.16
C HIS A 408 20.23 11.18 -7.25
N GLY A 409 19.22 11.21 -8.12
CA GLY A 409 18.83 12.39 -8.87
C GLY A 409 17.98 13.31 -8.00
N VAL A 410 17.98 14.59 -8.32
CA VAL A 410 17.25 15.61 -7.56
C VAL A 410 16.37 16.41 -8.49
N PHE A 411 15.09 16.49 -8.13
CA PHE A 411 14.11 17.35 -8.76
C PHE A 411 13.72 18.45 -7.77
N ILE A 412 13.79 19.71 -8.21
CA ILE A 412 13.37 20.86 -7.43
C ILE A 412 12.24 21.59 -8.12
N GLN A 413 11.30 22.11 -7.33
CA GLN A 413 10.18 22.89 -7.82
C GLN A 413 9.88 24.08 -6.90
N LYS A 414 9.72 25.26 -7.51
CA LYS A 414 9.28 26.47 -6.82
C LYS A 414 8.33 27.26 -7.73
N GLY A 415 7.03 27.13 -7.46
CA GLY A 415 6.00 27.64 -8.36
C GLY A 415 6.07 26.97 -9.73
N TRP A 416 6.26 27.77 -10.78
CA TRP A 416 6.40 27.31 -12.17
C TRP A 416 7.82 26.88 -12.55
N ASN A 417 8.81 27.27 -11.73
CA ASN A 417 10.21 26.97 -11.98
C ASN A 417 10.55 25.56 -11.50
N ARG A 418 11.23 24.80 -12.35
CA ARG A 418 11.61 23.42 -12.10
C ARG A 418 13.01 23.13 -12.61
N GLY A 419 13.76 22.31 -11.87
CA GLY A 419 15.10 21.89 -12.25
C GLY A 419 15.31 20.42 -11.93
N THR A 420 16.06 19.72 -12.76
CA THR A 420 16.40 18.31 -12.56
C THR A 420 17.87 18.07 -12.80
N PHE A 421 18.52 17.34 -11.90
CA PHE A 421 19.77 16.63 -12.18
C PHE A 421 19.57 15.13 -12.00
N LEU A 422 20.06 14.36 -12.97
CA LEU A 422 20.15 12.91 -12.88
C LEU A 422 21.33 12.51 -11.98
N PRO A 423 21.32 11.29 -11.39
CA PRO A 423 22.40 10.83 -10.49
C PRO A 423 23.81 11.02 -11.08
N GLN A 424 23.97 10.72 -12.37
CA GLN A 424 25.22 10.82 -13.14
C GLN A 424 25.84 12.22 -13.21
N VAL A 425 25.08 13.29 -12.95
CA VAL A 425 25.64 14.65 -12.90
C VAL A 425 26.63 14.78 -11.74
N ALA A 426 26.30 14.19 -10.60
CA ALA A 426 27.16 14.22 -9.42
C ALA A 426 28.47 13.45 -9.64
N GLU A 427 28.49 12.43 -10.50
CA GLU A 427 29.71 11.69 -10.81
C GLU A 427 30.65 12.49 -11.73
N LYS A 428 30.09 13.36 -12.57
CA LYS A 428 30.83 14.22 -13.52
C LYS A 428 31.27 15.54 -12.91
N THR A 429 30.77 15.88 -11.72
CA THR A 429 30.99 17.17 -11.07
C THR A 429 31.52 16.92 -9.66
N ASN A 430 32.74 17.36 -9.35
CA ASN A 430 33.33 17.22 -8.00
C ASN A 430 32.67 18.16 -6.97
N TRP A 431 31.36 18.36 -7.05
CA TRP A 431 30.57 19.24 -6.20
C TRP A 431 30.19 18.54 -4.90
N ASN A 432 30.18 19.29 -3.79
CA ASN A 432 29.52 18.85 -2.56
C ASN A 432 28.00 19.03 -2.69
N ILE A 433 27.22 18.59 -1.68
CA ILE A 433 25.76 18.65 -1.72
C ILE A 433 25.26 20.10 -1.86
N GLU A 434 25.87 21.07 -1.16
CA GLU A 434 25.46 22.48 -1.26
C GLU A 434 25.72 23.06 -2.65
N ASP A 435 26.88 22.80 -3.22
CA ASP A 435 27.23 23.22 -4.58
C ASP A 435 26.31 22.55 -5.61
N PHE A 436 26.04 21.26 -5.46
CA PHE A 436 25.12 20.51 -6.31
C PHE A 436 23.71 21.13 -6.31
N MET A 437 23.19 21.43 -5.12
CA MET A 437 21.89 22.08 -4.94
C MET A 437 21.89 23.52 -5.47
N GLY A 438 22.99 24.26 -5.27
CA GLY A 438 23.15 25.63 -5.75
C GLY A 438 23.15 25.73 -7.27
N HIS A 439 23.91 24.85 -7.94
CA HIS A 439 23.92 24.71 -9.39
C HIS A 439 22.56 24.25 -9.94
N LEU A 440 21.92 23.28 -9.29
CA LEU A 440 20.58 22.82 -9.68
C LEU A 440 19.56 23.98 -9.62
N ALA A 441 19.57 24.74 -8.53
CA ALA A 441 18.67 25.88 -8.30
C ALA A 441 18.92 27.03 -9.28
N ARG A 442 20.17 27.43 -9.47
CA ARG A 442 20.52 28.56 -10.34
C ARG A 442 20.44 28.21 -11.82
N ASP A 443 21.06 27.11 -12.22
CA ASP A 443 21.36 26.82 -13.63
C ASP A 443 20.26 26.01 -14.31
N LYS A 444 19.49 25.21 -13.55
CA LYS A 444 18.38 24.41 -14.11
C LYS A 444 17.00 24.94 -13.76
N ALA A 445 16.78 25.34 -12.50
CA ALA A 445 15.49 25.88 -12.09
C ALA A 445 15.37 27.40 -12.24
N HIS A 446 16.47 28.13 -12.45
CA HIS A 446 16.48 29.59 -12.56
C HIS A 446 15.87 30.32 -11.34
N ILE A 447 16.08 29.78 -10.13
CA ILE A 447 15.56 30.34 -8.86
C ILE A 447 16.65 30.95 -7.96
N GLY A 448 17.86 31.13 -8.50
CA GLY A 448 19.02 31.62 -7.77
C GLY A 448 19.73 30.53 -6.95
N TRP A 449 20.94 30.83 -6.49
CA TRP A 449 21.82 29.85 -5.81
C TRP A 449 21.19 29.25 -4.54
N ASP A 450 20.64 30.10 -3.68
CA ASP A 450 19.97 29.66 -2.44
C ASP A 450 18.49 29.35 -2.60
N GLY A 451 17.96 29.40 -3.83
CA GLY A 451 16.52 29.24 -4.09
C GLY A 451 15.98 27.85 -3.78
N TRP A 452 16.84 26.87 -3.55
CA TRP A 452 16.44 25.53 -3.11
C TRP A 452 15.98 25.47 -1.65
N LYS A 453 16.40 26.42 -0.78
CA LYS A 453 16.11 26.40 0.66
C LYS A 453 14.62 26.55 1.00
N ASP A 454 13.86 27.13 0.09
CA ASP A 454 12.41 27.34 0.20
C ASP A 454 11.65 26.75 -1.01
N ALA A 455 12.26 25.78 -1.70
CA ALA A 455 11.65 25.00 -2.78
C ALA A 455 11.20 23.62 -2.28
N ASP A 456 10.28 23.01 -3.01
CA ASP A 456 10.00 21.59 -2.84
C ASP A 456 11.14 20.77 -3.47
N ILE A 457 11.75 19.89 -2.67
CA ILE A 457 12.87 19.04 -3.09
C ILE A 457 12.41 17.59 -3.09
N PHE A 458 12.72 16.89 -4.17
CA PHE A 458 12.46 15.47 -4.33
C PHE A 458 13.72 14.75 -4.77
N ILE A 459 13.94 13.55 -4.23
CA ILE A 459 14.98 12.62 -4.69
C ILE A 459 14.33 11.49 -5.47
N PHE A 460 15.08 10.96 -6.42
CA PHE A 460 14.73 9.75 -7.16
C PHE A 460 16.02 9.03 -7.54
N GLU A 461 15.92 7.78 -7.95
CA GLU A 461 17.01 7.01 -8.52
C GLU A 461 16.72 6.70 -10.00
N ALA A 462 17.75 6.39 -10.79
CA ALA A 462 17.65 6.11 -12.21
C ALA A 462 18.28 4.77 -12.58
N ILE A 463 17.56 3.97 -13.36
CA ILE A 463 18.08 2.77 -14.02
C ILE A 463 18.58 3.21 -15.40
N ILE A 464 19.90 3.20 -15.59
CA ILE A 464 20.56 3.72 -16.80
C ILE A 464 21.07 2.56 -17.64
N PHE A 465 20.82 2.59 -18.94
CA PHE A 465 21.32 1.62 -19.91
C PHE A 465 21.43 2.26 -21.30
N SER A 466 22.39 1.80 -22.10
CA SER A 466 22.66 2.28 -23.45
C SER A 466 22.88 1.12 -24.42
N GLU A 467 22.99 1.41 -25.71
CA GLU A 467 23.30 0.42 -26.77
C GLU A 467 24.71 -0.16 -26.70
#